data_AF-A0AA37GPL7-F1
#
_entry.id   AF-A0AA37GPL7-F1
#
_cell.length_a   1.000
_cell.length_b   1.000
_cell.length_c   1.000
_cell.angle_alpha   90.00
_cell.angle_beta   90.00
_cell.angle_gamma   90.00
#
_symmetry.space_group_name_H-M   'P 1'
#
loop_
_entity.id
_entity.type
_entity.pdbx_description
1 polymer ?
#
loop_
_entity_poly.entity_id
_entity_poly.type
_entity_poly.pdbx_seq_one_letter_code
_entity_poly.pdbx_strand_id
1 'polypeptide(L)'
;MLPKQKQMDGIIQKIFEAIEHSPHLQSTLFVVGGDHGMNEKGNHGGSSPGETSPALLFMSPRLKAVSRGRQCPTTPATGDFGFYTRVDQSDLVPTLAGLLGFTIPKHNLGVSIPEFLPLWEETEHRENAAQLMNVFMSTVPDELKDSVIVSANCENRLVDEDILRCLWKEIKDTHGMSRLSPDDALRKLYQARY
;
A
#
# COMPACT_ATOMS: atom_id res chain seq x y z
N MET A 1 19.32 -6.25 -22.25
CA MET A 1 17.97 -5.65 -22.06
C MET A 1 17.91 -4.13 -22.20
N LEU A 2 19.03 -3.38 -22.11
CA LEU A 2 19.04 -1.91 -22.14
C LEU A 2 18.29 -1.23 -23.31
N PRO A 3 18.38 -1.70 -24.58
CA PRO A 3 17.66 -1.04 -25.68
C PRO A 3 16.14 -1.07 -25.50
N LYS A 4 15.59 -2.19 -25.00
CA LYS A 4 14.14 -2.33 -24.77
C LYS A 4 13.68 -1.49 -23.58
N GLN A 5 14.46 -1.43 -22.51
CA GLN A 5 14.16 -0.59 -21.35
C GLN A 5 14.13 0.90 -21.75
N LYS A 6 15.10 1.38 -22.53
CA LYS A 6 15.09 2.75 -23.08
C LYS A 6 13.88 3.02 -23.98
N GLN A 7 13.47 2.04 -24.79
CA GLN A 7 12.27 2.18 -25.61
C GLN A 7 11.01 2.32 -24.74
N MET A 8 10.86 1.50 -23.70
CA MET A 8 9.70 1.53 -22.81
C MET A 8 9.66 2.82 -21.97
N ASP A 9 10.82 3.26 -21.50
CA ASP A 9 10.99 4.57 -20.81
C ASP A 9 10.49 5.72 -21.70
N GLY A 10 10.91 5.76 -22.97
CA GLY A 10 10.43 6.76 -23.92
C GLY A 10 8.93 6.67 -24.24
N ILE A 11 8.30 5.49 -24.12
CA ILE A 11 6.85 5.35 -24.26
C ILE A 11 6.13 5.93 -23.03
N ILE A 12 6.62 5.62 -21.83
CA ILE A 12 6.09 6.15 -20.57
C ILE A 12 6.17 7.67 -20.57
N GLN A 13 7.31 8.24 -20.97
CA GLN A 13 7.50 9.67 -21.12
C GLN A 13 6.45 10.30 -22.04
N LYS A 14 6.28 9.76 -23.26
CA LYS A 14 5.29 10.27 -24.22
C LYS A 14 3.86 10.26 -23.67
N ILE A 15 3.47 9.18 -22.96
CA ILE A 15 2.14 9.08 -22.35
C ILE A 15 1.97 10.14 -21.27
N PHE A 16 2.95 10.28 -20.37
CA PHE A 16 2.85 11.23 -19.27
C PHE A 16 2.88 12.70 -19.76
N GLU A 17 3.71 13.01 -20.76
CA GLU A 17 3.70 14.33 -21.41
C GLU A 17 2.33 14.64 -22.02
N ALA A 18 1.67 13.67 -22.68
CA ALA A 18 0.33 13.87 -23.21
C ALA A 18 -0.70 14.17 -22.11
N ILE A 19 -0.59 13.48 -20.96
CA ILE A 19 -1.41 13.74 -19.76
C ILE A 19 -1.18 15.16 -19.25
N GLU A 20 0.09 15.58 -19.10
CA GLU A 20 0.44 16.90 -18.55
C GLU A 20 0.02 18.07 -19.45
N HIS A 21 0.04 17.91 -20.78
CA HIS A 21 -0.25 19.01 -21.71
C HIS A 21 -1.72 19.06 -22.17
N SER A 22 -2.53 18.05 -21.86
CA SER A 22 -3.94 17.99 -22.26
C SER A 22 -4.86 18.34 -21.09
N PRO A 23 -5.64 19.44 -21.15
CA PRO A 23 -6.49 19.87 -20.03
C PRO A 23 -7.50 18.81 -19.56
N HIS A 24 -8.04 18.02 -20.49
CA HIS A 24 -9.02 16.96 -20.18
C HIS A 24 -8.40 15.72 -19.50
N LEU A 25 -7.07 15.60 -19.45
CA LEU A 25 -6.34 14.50 -18.81
C LEU A 25 -5.74 14.86 -17.44
N GLN A 26 -5.93 16.09 -16.95
CA GLN A 26 -5.27 16.57 -15.72
C GLN A 26 -5.69 15.82 -14.44
N SER A 27 -6.78 15.04 -14.49
CA SER A 27 -7.22 14.16 -13.41
C SER A 27 -6.88 12.68 -13.64
N THR A 28 -6.13 12.34 -14.69
CA THR A 28 -5.72 10.96 -14.96
C THR A 28 -4.71 10.48 -13.93
N LEU A 29 -4.94 9.28 -13.40
CA LEU A 29 -3.94 8.49 -12.68
C LEU A 29 -3.31 7.49 -13.66
N PHE A 30 -2.01 7.63 -13.90
CA PHE A 30 -1.23 6.70 -14.72
C PHE A 30 -0.43 5.77 -13.82
N VAL A 31 -0.76 4.48 -13.85
CA VAL A 31 -0.07 3.45 -13.08
C VAL A 31 0.76 2.59 -14.01
N VAL A 32 2.05 2.51 -13.73
CA VAL A 32 3.01 1.68 -14.47
C VAL A 32 3.51 0.61 -13.52
N GLY A 33 3.33 -0.66 -13.90
CA GLY A 33 3.75 -1.80 -13.09
C GLY A 33 4.28 -2.93 -13.97
N GLY A 34 5.14 -3.77 -13.40
CA GLY A 34 5.43 -5.10 -13.92
C GLY A 34 4.57 -6.17 -13.24
N ASP A 35 4.25 -7.22 -13.96
CA ASP A 35 3.64 -8.44 -13.42
C ASP A 35 4.66 -9.27 -12.63
N HIS A 36 5.88 -9.38 -13.15
CA HIS A 36 7.02 -10.00 -12.48
C HIS A 36 8.34 -9.39 -12.96
N GLY A 37 9.42 -9.73 -12.26
CA GLY A 37 10.79 -9.40 -12.64
C GLY A 37 11.45 -10.48 -13.52
N MET A 38 12.76 -10.39 -13.67
CA MET A 38 13.57 -11.36 -14.41
C MET A 38 14.97 -11.42 -13.80
N ASN A 39 15.53 -12.62 -13.63
CA ASN A 39 16.93 -12.74 -13.23
C ASN A 39 17.89 -12.51 -14.42
N GLU A 40 19.19 -12.49 -14.14
CA GLU A 40 20.24 -12.22 -15.14
C GLU A 40 20.27 -13.22 -16.30
N LYS A 41 19.74 -14.43 -16.10
CA LYS A 41 19.67 -15.49 -17.13
C LYS A 41 18.43 -15.38 -18.02
N GLY A 42 17.54 -14.43 -17.75
CA GLY A 42 16.28 -14.29 -18.48
C GLY A 42 15.21 -15.27 -18.04
N ASN A 43 15.31 -15.82 -16.83
CA ASN A 43 14.27 -16.66 -16.22
C ASN A 43 13.42 -15.85 -15.22
N HIS A 44 12.19 -16.29 -15.07
CA HIS A 44 11.25 -15.89 -14.02
C HIS A 44 10.72 -17.15 -13.31
N GLY A 45 10.16 -16.99 -12.12
CA GLY A 45 9.74 -18.14 -11.30
C GLY A 45 9.67 -17.85 -9.80
N GLY A 46 10.10 -16.66 -9.38
CA GLY A 46 9.89 -16.15 -8.02
C GLY A 46 10.99 -16.52 -7.02
N SER A 47 12.10 -17.08 -7.49
CA SER A 47 13.19 -17.58 -6.64
C SER A 47 14.20 -16.52 -6.22
N SER A 48 14.11 -15.30 -6.75
CA SER A 48 15.05 -14.21 -6.46
C SER A 48 14.37 -12.84 -6.40
N PRO A 49 14.95 -11.86 -5.68
CA PRO A 49 14.44 -10.49 -5.66
C PRO A 49 14.32 -9.86 -7.06
N GLY A 50 15.23 -10.20 -7.97
CA GLY A 50 15.16 -9.73 -9.36
C GLY A 50 13.96 -10.28 -10.12
N GLU A 51 13.37 -11.40 -9.69
CA GLU A 51 12.19 -12.03 -10.29
C GLU A 51 10.88 -11.64 -9.56
N THR A 52 10.94 -11.31 -8.28
CA THR A 52 9.75 -11.02 -7.44
C THR A 52 9.51 -9.54 -7.17
N SER A 53 10.47 -8.66 -7.45
CA SER A 53 10.36 -7.22 -7.18
C SER A 53 10.29 -6.38 -8.46
N PRO A 54 9.20 -6.49 -9.27
CA PRO A 54 9.00 -5.58 -10.39
C PRO A 54 8.78 -4.14 -9.91
N ALA A 55 9.02 -3.18 -10.81
CA ALA A 55 8.75 -1.78 -10.51
C ALA A 55 7.25 -1.49 -10.46
N LEU A 56 6.85 -0.57 -9.59
CA LEU A 56 5.52 0.03 -9.52
C LEU A 56 5.68 1.55 -9.40
N LEU A 57 4.97 2.31 -10.23
CA LEU A 57 5.04 3.76 -10.30
C LEU A 57 3.63 4.33 -10.51
N PHE A 58 3.29 5.34 -9.72
CA PHE A 58 2.07 6.13 -9.86
C PHE A 58 2.43 7.53 -10.32
N MET A 59 1.74 8.02 -11.36
CA MET A 59 1.97 9.34 -11.93
C MET A 59 0.64 10.04 -12.16
N SER A 60 0.56 11.30 -11.76
CA SER A 60 -0.56 12.19 -12.08
C SER A 60 -0.14 13.64 -11.82
N PRO A 61 -0.67 14.62 -12.57
CA PRO A 61 -0.56 16.03 -12.20
C PRO A 61 -1.07 16.30 -10.77
N ARG A 62 -2.05 15.54 -10.29
CA ARG A 62 -2.63 15.66 -8.93
C ARG A 62 -1.71 15.16 -7.81
N LEU A 63 -0.78 14.25 -8.10
CA LEU A 63 0.16 13.74 -7.08
C LEU A 63 1.25 14.75 -6.71
N LYS A 64 1.39 15.87 -7.44
CA LYS A 64 2.34 16.95 -7.10
C LYS A 64 2.11 17.49 -5.67
N ALA A 65 0.87 17.48 -5.17
CA ALA A 65 0.53 17.96 -3.84
C ALA A 65 1.12 17.10 -2.70
N VAL A 66 1.33 15.80 -2.93
CA VAL A 66 1.84 14.85 -1.92
C VAL A 66 3.23 14.32 -2.24
N SER A 67 3.74 14.60 -3.44
CA SER A 67 5.11 14.28 -3.81
C SER A 67 6.09 15.09 -2.97
N ARG A 68 7.00 14.39 -2.29
CA ARG A 68 8.06 15.03 -1.50
C ARG A 68 9.27 15.49 -2.34
N GLY A 69 9.15 15.48 -3.67
CA GLY A 69 10.25 15.86 -4.57
C GLY A 69 11.52 15.01 -4.40
N ARG A 70 11.37 13.74 -3.98
CA ARG A 70 12.52 12.86 -3.74
C ARG A 70 13.27 12.62 -5.04
N GLN A 71 14.60 12.65 -4.98
CA GLN A 71 15.41 12.21 -6.11
C GLN A 71 15.27 10.70 -6.31
N CYS A 72 15.32 10.27 -7.56
CA CYS A 72 15.28 8.86 -7.92
C CYS A 72 16.55 8.15 -7.40
N PRO A 73 16.45 7.22 -6.45
CA PRO A 73 17.59 6.43 -5.98
C PRO A 73 18.18 5.60 -7.12
N THR A 74 19.47 5.79 -7.39
CA THR A 74 20.24 4.99 -8.35
C THR A 74 21.01 3.84 -7.68
N THR A 75 21.04 3.82 -6.35
CA THR A 75 21.74 2.82 -5.54
C THR A 75 20.74 2.25 -4.52
N PRO A 76 20.66 0.92 -4.34
CA PRO A 76 19.74 0.34 -3.37
C PRO A 76 20.19 0.69 -1.94
N ALA A 77 19.22 1.04 -1.10
CA ALA A 77 19.46 1.32 0.31
C ALA A 77 19.57 0.04 1.15
N THR A 78 18.83 -1.00 0.77
CA THR A 78 18.76 -2.29 1.49
C THR A 78 18.65 -3.47 0.54
N GLY A 79 19.61 -4.40 0.62
CA GLY A 79 19.63 -5.62 -0.19
C GLY A 79 19.53 -5.39 -1.70
N ASP A 80 19.22 -6.45 -2.44
CA ASP A 80 19.01 -6.35 -3.88
C ASP A 80 17.63 -5.75 -4.19
N PHE A 81 17.60 -4.78 -5.10
CA PHE A 81 16.39 -4.07 -5.53
C PHE A 81 15.64 -3.25 -4.46
N GLY A 82 16.26 -2.96 -3.30
CA GLY A 82 15.68 -2.07 -2.27
C GLY A 82 15.89 -0.59 -2.55
N PHE A 83 15.33 -0.08 -3.65
CA PHE A 83 15.41 1.34 -4.02
C PHE A 83 14.33 2.19 -3.34
N TYR A 84 13.13 1.64 -3.19
CA TYR A 84 11.96 2.33 -2.66
C TYR A 84 11.27 1.49 -1.57
N THR A 85 10.26 2.07 -0.92
CA THR A 85 9.32 1.32 -0.06
C THR A 85 8.76 0.12 -0.85
N ARG A 86 8.81 -1.08 -0.28
CA ARG A 86 8.19 -2.26 -0.88
C ARG A 86 6.72 -2.32 -0.48
N VAL A 87 5.88 -2.67 -1.44
CA VAL A 87 4.44 -2.91 -1.29
C VAL A 87 4.10 -4.28 -1.89
N ASP A 88 3.01 -4.90 -1.46
CA ASP A 88 2.58 -6.18 -1.99
C ASP A 88 1.59 -5.96 -3.13
N GLN A 89 1.52 -6.92 -4.07
CA GLN A 89 0.57 -6.84 -5.18
C GLN A 89 -0.89 -6.71 -4.71
N SER A 90 -1.22 -7.27 -3.54
CA SER A 90 -2.54 -7.14 -2.91
C SER A 90 -2.94 -5.70 -2.62
N ASP A 91 -1.96 -4.84 -2.35
CA ASP A 91 -2.11 -3.48 -1.82
C ASP A 91 -2.49 -2.48 -2.92
N LEU A 92 -2.29 -2.87 -4.19
CA LEU A 92 -2.65 -2.06 -5.35
C LEU A 92 -4.16 -1.80 -5.41
N VAL A 93 -4.98 -2.82 -5.19
CA VAL A 93 -6.44 -2.71 -5.31
C VAL A 93 -7.05 -1.76 -4.27
N PRO A 94 -6.79 -1.87 -2.95
CA PRO A 94 -7.36 -0.95 -1.97
C PRO A 94 -6.83 0.47 -2.16
N THR A 95 -5.59 0.63 -2.63
CA THR A 95 -5.04 1.95 -3.00
C THR A 95 -5.79 2.57 -4.18
N LEU A 96 -6.05 1.80 -5.24
CA LEU A 96 -6.82 2.29 -6.39
C LEU A 96 -8.27 2.58 -6.03
N ALA A 97 -8.86 1.77 -5.14
CA ALA A 97 -10.21 1.96 -4.63
C ALA A 97 -10.38 3.34 -3.98
N GLY A 98 -9.46 3.70 -3.08
CA GLY A 98 -9.43 5.04 -2.48
C GLY A 98 -9.16 6.14 -3.52
N LEU A 99 -8.17 5.99 -4.41
CA LEU A 99 -7.83 7.03 -5.38
C LEU A 99 -8.92 7.32 -6.42
N LEU A 100 -9.75 6.32 -6.74
CA LEU A 100 -10.75 6.41 -7.82
C LEU A 100 -12.20 6.37 -7.30
N GLY A 101 -12.40 6.26 -5.99
CA GLY A 101 -13.72 6.30 -5.35
C GLY A 101 -14.60 5.07 -5.63
N PHE A 102 -14.01 3.88 -5.74
CA PHE A 102 -14.76 2.63 -5.84
C PHE A 102 -14.56 1.75 -4.61
N THR A 103 -15.47 0.81 -4.37
CA THR A 103 -15.43 -0.06 -3.18
C THR A 103 -14.34 -1.12 -3.28
N ILE A 104 -13.65 -1.38 -2.17
CA ILE A 104 -12.66 -2.46 -2.07
C ILE A 104 -13.35 -3.83 -2.23
N PRO A 105 -12.86 -4.74 -3.10
CA PRO A 105 -13.42 -6.08 -3.22
C PRO A 105 -13.30 -6.86 -1.91
N LYS A 106 -14.38 -7.54 -1.50
CA LYS A 106 -14.52 -8.21 -0.20
C LYS A 106 -13.40 -9.20 0.18
N HIS A 107 -12.76 -9.81 -0.83
CA HIS A 107 -11.71 -10.81 -0.63
C HIS A 107 -10.29 -10.25 -0.80
N ASN A 108 -10.15 -8.94 -1.03
CA ASN A 108 -8.84 -8.32 -1.03
C ASN A 108 -8.32 -8.22 0.42
N LEU A 109 -7.09 -8.69 0.64
CA LEU A 109 -6.40 -8.65 1.93
C LEU A 109 -5.23 -7.66 1.94
N GLY A 110 -5.18 -6.77 0.95
CA GLY A 110 -4.16 -5.75 0.86
C GLY A 110 -4.43 -4.59 1.80
N VAL A 111 -3.36 -3.87 2.10
CA VAL A 111 -3.38 -2.63 2.88
C VAL A 111 -3.19 -1.46 1.92
N SER A 112 -3.89 -0.37 2.13
CA SER A 112 -3.72 0.84 1.32
C SER A 112 -2.32 1.43 1.49
N ILE A 113 -1.69 1.83 0.38
CA ILE A 113 -0.30 2.33 0.38
C ILE A 113 -0.24 3.67 1.16
N PRO A 114 0.53 3.76 2.26
CA PRO A 114 0.48 4.90 3.18
C PRO A 114 0.82 6.25 2.58
N GLU A 115 1.63 6.28 1.51
CA GLU A 115 2.03 7.50 0.81
C GLU A 115 0.85 8.25 0.17
N PHE A 116 -0.29 7.59 -0.06
CA PHE A 116 -1.49 8.21 -0.63
C PHE A 116 -2.51 8.68 0.41
N LEU A 117 -2.37 8.30 1.68
CA LEU A 117 -3.29 8.70 2.76
C LEU A 117 -3.56 10.23 2.80
N PRO A 118 -2.58 11.12 2.57
CA PRO A 118 -2.85 12.56 2.60
C PRO A 118 -3.75 13.09 1.46
N LEU A 119 -4.09 12.26 0.46
CA LEU A 119 -5.00 12.61 -0.64
C LEU A 119 -6.45 12.23 -0.36
N TRP A 120 -6.69 11.37 0.62
CA TRP A 120 -7.99 10.75 0.88
C TRP A 120 -8.72 11.47 2.00
N GLU A 121 -10.04 11.35 1.98
CA GLU A 121 -10.87 11.76 3.11
C GLU A 121 -10.78 10.69 4.22
N GLU A 122 -10.90 11.10 5.47
CA GLU A 122 -10.82 10.23 6.67
C GLU A 122 -11.70 8.96 6.61
N THR A 123 -12.75 8.96 5.78
CA THR A 123 -13.68 7.83 5.60
C THR A 123 -13.07 6.68 4.80
N GLU A 124 -12.25 6.96 3.77
CA GLU A 124 -11.71 5.93 2.86
C GLU A 124 -10.70 5.03 3.59
N HIS A 125 -9.93 5.60 4.53
CA HIS A 125 -8.99 4.87 5.39
C HIS A 125 -9.70 3.83 6.26
N ARG A 126 -10.90 4.16 6.72
CA ARG A 126 -11.67 3.33 7.64
C ARG A 126 -12.21 2.09 6.94
N GLU A 127 -12.53 2.18 5.64
CA GLU A 127 -13.08 1.06 4.89
C GLU A 127 -12.07 -0.08 4.72
N ASN A 128 -10.82 0.23 4.35
CA ASN A 128 -9.78 -0.79 4.21
C ASN A 128 -9.46 -1.46 5.55
N ALA A 129 -9.27 -0.66 6.62
CA ALA A 129 -9.02 -1.18 7.95
C ALA A 129 -10.18 -2.03 8.48
N ALA A 130 -11.43 -1.56 8.32
CA ALA A 130 -12.61 -2.30 8.73
C ALA A 130 -12.78 -3.62 7.95
N GLN A 131 -12.50 -3.63 6.64
CA GLN A 131 -12.55 -4.85 5.83
C GLN A 131 -11.56 -5.90 6.32
N LEU A 132 -10.28 -5.52 6.45
CA LEU A 132 -9.23 -6.45 6.91
C LEU A 132 -9.58 -7.03 8.28
N MET A 133 -10.13 -6.18 9.14
CA MET A 133 -10.50 -6.60 10.47
C MET A 133 -11.73 -7.51 10.50
N ASN A 134 -12.73 -7.29 9.65
CA ASN A 134 -13.85 -8.20 9.52
C ASN A 134 -13.38 -9.59 9.09
N VAL A 135 -12.41 -9.67 8.18
CA VAL A 135 -11.79 -10.95 7.79
C VAL A 135 -11.07 -11.57 8.99
N PHE A 136 -10.20 -10.81 9.66
CA PHE A 136 -9.45 -11.30 10.81
C PHE A 136 -10.36 -11.77 11.95
N MET A 137 -11.39 -11.00 12.31
CA MET A 137 -12.36 -11.40 13.35
C MET A 137 -13.21 -12.61 12.94
N SER A 138 -13.29 -12.94 11.64
CA SER A 138 -13.95 -14.19 11.19
C SER A 138 -13.08 -15.43 11.40
N THR A 139 -11.76 -15.27 11.52
CA THR A 139 -10.81 -16.37 11.75
C THR A 139 -10.52 -16.61 13.23
N VAL A 140 -10.76 -15.61 14.09
CA VAL A 140 -10.58 -15.73 15.55
C VAL A 140 -11.70 -16.62 16.14
N PRO A 141 -11.38 -17.60 17.00
CA PRO A 141 -12.38 -18.40 17.73
C PRO A 141 -13.33 -17.53 18.56
N ASP A 142 -14.61 -17.88 18.63
CA ASP A 142 -15.64 -17.08 19.32
C ASP A 142 -15.28 -16.80 20.79
N GLU A 143 -14.62 -17.75 21.45
CA GLU A 143 -14.17 -17.64 22.85
C GLU A 143 -13.11 -16.54 23.05
N LEU A 144 -12.38 -16.20 21.98
CA LEU A 144 -11.33 -15.18 21.97
C LEU A 144 -11.83 -13.83 21.44
N LYS A 145 -13.02 -13.74 20.83
CA LYS A 145 -13.52 -12.45 20.29
C LYS A 145 -13.78 -11.42 21.39
N ASP A 146 -14.29 -11.88 22.53
CA ASP A 146 -14.65 -11.04 23.68
C ASP A 146 -13.60 -11.09 24.81
N SER A 147 -12.50 -11.83 24.62
CA SER A 147 -11.50 -11.95 25.68
C SER A 147 -10.83 -10.58 25.93
N VAL A 148 -10.77 -10.20 27.21
CA VAL A 148 -10.34 -8.87 27.62
C VAL A 148 -8.86 -8.72 27.33
N ILE A 149 -8.54 -8.10 26.20
CA ILE A 149 -7.23 -7.55 25.94
C ILE A 149 -7.06 -6.34 26.87
N VAL A 150 -6.49 -6.61 28.04
CA VAL A 150 -6.08 -5.59 29.02
C VAL A 150 -4.68 -5.14 28.64
N SER A 151 -4.56 -4.07 27.85
CA SER A 151 -3.31 -3.29 27.81
C SER A 151 -3.61 -1.91 27.23
N ALA A 152 -3.09 -0.88 27.88
CA ALA A 152 -3.09 0.49 27.37
C ALA A 152 -2.04 0.70 26.26
N ASN A 153 -1.23 -0.31 25.95
CA ASN A 153 -0.24 -0.25 24.88
C ASN A 153 -0.23 -1.57 24.09
N CYS A 154 -0.77 -1.53 22.87
CA CYS A 154 -0.85 -2.69 21.99
C CYS A 154 0.51 -3.12 21.43
N GLU A 155 1.54 -2.27 21.51
CA GLU A 155 2.86 -2.49 20.92
C GLU A 155 3.74 -3.47 21.72
N ASN A 156 3.45 -3.69 23.01
CA ASN A 156 4.26 -4.54 23.89
C ASN A 156 3.82 -6.01 23.90
N ARG A 157 3.07 -6.47 22.89
CA ARG A 157 2.54 -7.84 22.85
C ARG A 157 3.47 -8.76 22.05
N LEU A 158 3.57 -10.02 22.50
CA LEU A 158 4.50 -11.01 21.95
C LEU A 158 3.95 -11.75 20.71
N VAL A 159 2.67 -11.58 20.40
CA VAL A 159 1.97 -12.31 19.34
C VAL A 159 1.21 -11.31 18.46
N ASP A 160 1.44 -11.37 17.15
CA ASP A 160 0.86 -10.44 16.16
C ASP A 160 -0.68 -10.43 16.21
N GLU A 161 -1.30 -11.59 16.43
CA GLU A 161 -2.75 -11.73 16.59
C GLU A 161 -3.27 -10.89 17.77
N ASP A 162 -2.56 -10.89 18.90
CA ASP A 162 -2.95 -10.10 20.07
C ASP A 162 -2.71 -8.60 19.87
N ILE A 163 -1.72 -8.21 19.07
CA ILE A 163 -1.51 -6.82 18.65
C ILE A 163 -2.71 -6.36 17.82
N LEU A 164 -3.09 -7.13 16.79
CA LEU A 164 -4.20 -6.80 15.88
C LEU A 164 -5.53 -6.71 16.62
N ARG A 165 -5.84 -7.70 17.48
CA ARG A 165 -7.05 -7.68 18.32
C ARG A 165 -7.05 -6.49 19.29
N CYS A 166 -5.89 -6.09 19.81
CA CYS A 166 -5.75 -4.94 20.69
C CYS A 166 -5.97 -3.60 19.96
N LEU A 167 -5.28 -3.41 18.83
CA LEU A 167 -5.46 -2.23 17.98
C LEU A 167 -6.91 -2.10 17.53
N TRP A 168 -7.58 -3.23 17.21
CA TRP A 168 -8.99 -3.20 16.87
C TRP A 168 -9.90 -2.76 18.00
N LYS A 169 -9.66 -3.28 19.20
CA LYS A 169 -10.40 -2.88 20.38
C LYS A 169 -10.22 -1.38 20.64
N GLU A 170 -9.00 -0.86 20.49
CA GLU A 170 -8.74 0.57 20.59
C GLU A 170 -9.53 1.37 19.55
N ILE A 171 -9.55 0.92 18.29
CA ILE A 171 -10.38 1.55 17.23
C ILE A 171 -11.88 1.50 17.55
N LYS A 172 -12.39 0.37 18.09
CA LYS A 172 -13.80 0.19 18.46
C LYS A 172 -14.20 0.97 19.71
N ASP A 173 -13.43 0.90 20.79
CA ASP A 173 -13.73 1.58 22.06
C ASP A 173 -13.62 3.11 21.91
N THR A 174 -12.81 3.57 20.94
CA THR A 174 -12.71 4.97 20.51
C THR A 174 -13.87 5.36 19.57
N HIS A 175 -15.11 4.98 19.91
CA HIS A 175 -16.33 5.57 19.32
C HIS A 175 -16.43 7.11 19.51
N GLY A 176 -15.47 7.72 20.21
CA GLY A 176 -15.10 9.13 20.08
C GLY A 176 -13.64 9.27 19.67
N MET A 177 -13.39 9.50 18.38
CA MET A 177 -12.10 9.76 17.72
C MET A 177 -11.13 10.64 18.53
N SER A 178 -10.34 10.09 19.48
CA SER A 178 -9.49 10.97 20.29
C SER A 178 -8.07 10.48 20.61
N ARG A 179 -7.59 9.32 20.12
CA ARG A 179 -6.19 8.92 20.39
C ARG A 179 -5.38 8.29 19.25
N LEU A 180 -5.96 7.54 18.32
CA LEU A 180 -5.25 7.07 17.11
C LEU A 180 -5.99 7.54 15.86
N SER A 181 -5.27 8.22 14.97
CA SER A 181 -5.79 8.49 13.63
C SER A 181 -5.90 7.17 12.87
N PRO A 182 -6.93 6.97 12.02
CA PRO A 182 -6.98 5.86 11.06
C PRO A 182 -5.68 5.69 10.26
N ASP A 183 -4.97 6.78 10.00
CA ASP A 183 -3.66 6.79 9.34
C ASP A 183 -2.60 6.04 10.16
N ASP A 184 -2.59 6.24 11.48
CA ASP A 184 -1.63 5.58 12.36
C ASP A 184 -1.94 4.08 12.46
N ALA A 185 -3.21 3.69 12.46
CA ALA A 185 -3.61 2.29 12.40
C ALA A 185 -3.19 1.62 11.08
N LEU A 186 -3.44 2.26 9.93
CA LEU A 186 -3.01 1.75 8.63
C LEU A 186 -1.48 1.69 8.52
N ARG A 187 -0.77 2.71 9.01
CA ARG A 187 0.70 2.70 9.08
C ARG A 187 1.23 1.59 9.96
N LYS A 188 0.59 1.32 11.10
CA LYS A 188 0.96 0.20 11.99
C LYS A 188 0.68 -1.16 11.34
N LEU A 189 -0.45 -1.34 10.68
CA LEU A 189 -0.74 -2.55 9.90
C LEU A 189 0.29 -2.76 8.79
N TYR A 190 0.68 -1.68 8.11
CA TYR A 190 1.70 -1.71 7.08
C TYR A 190 3.08 -2.05 7.66
N GLN A 191 3.48 -1.42 8.77
CA GLN A 191 4.75 -1.70 9.46
C GLN A 191 4.82 -3.10 10.07
N ALA A 192 3.69 -3.68 10.51
CA ALA A 192 3.69 -5.05 11.00
C ALA A 192 3.93 -6.08 9.88
N ARG A 193 3.75 -5.69 8.61
CA ARG A 193 3.92 -6.56 7.44
C ARG A 193 5.33 -6.52 6.84
N TYR A 194 6.10 -5.43 7.05
CA TYR A 194 7.41 -5.18 6.42
C TYR A 194 8.48 -4.78 7.42
#